data_AF-S9S2A8-F1
#
_entry.id   AF-S9S2A8-F1
#
_cell.length_a   1.000
_cell.length_b   1.000
_cell.length_c   1.000
_cell.angle_alpha   90.00
_cell.angle_beta   90.00
_cell.angle_gamma   90.00
#
_symmetry.space_group_name_H-M   'P 1'
#
loop_
_entity.id
_entity.type
_entity.pdbx_description
1 polymer ?
#
loop_
_entity_poly.entity_id
_entity_poly.type
_entity_poly.pdbx_seq_one_letter_code
_entity_poly.pdbx_strand_id
1 'polypeptide(L)'
;MLLKGADTVIAGPDGTASLHAAAYGRAVPWLATAGAGDVLAGLIAGLAAPAASADLHEMAAASAWLHVEAAREAGPGLIAEDLPEQLPAVFRALAG
;
A
#
# COMPACT_ATOMS: atom_id res chain seq x y z
N MET A 1 -2.21 -6.95 -12.23
CA MET A 1 -0.81 -6.45 -12.22
C MET A 1 -0.75 -5.21 -11.36
N LEU A 2 0.30 -5.05 -10.55
CA LEU A 2 0.57 -3.81 -9.82
C LEU A 2 1.97 -3.31 -10.18
N LEU A 3 2.06 -2.07 -10.66
CA LEU A 3 3.31 -1.39 -10.97
C LEU A 3 3.54 -0.30 -9.92
N LYS A 4 4.46 -0.56 -8.98
CA LYS A 4 4.76 0.38 -7.89
C LYS A 4 5.57 1.57 -8.38
N GLY A 5 5.29 2.74 -7.83
CA GLY A 5 5.97 3.99 -8.09
C GLY A 5 5.40 5.11 -7.22
N ALA A 6 5.88 6.34 -7.40
CA ALA A 6 5.22 7.52 -6.81
C ALA A 6 3.74 7.58 -7.22
N ASP A 7 3.47 7.19 -8.46
CA ASP A 7 2.15 6.81 -8.94
C ASP A 7 2.13 5.29 -9.14
N THR A 8 1.33 4.59 -8.34
CA THR A 8 1.17 3.13 -8.42
C THR A 8 -0.02 2.79 -9.30
N VAL A 9 0.20 2.01 -10.35
CA VAL A 9 -0.84 1.56 -11.28
C VAL A 9 -1.28 0.14 -10.91
N ILE A 10 -2.58 -0.07 -10.73
CA ILE A 10 -3.20 -1.39 -10.54
C ILE A 10 -4.05 -1.69 -11.76
N ALA A 11 -3.79 -2.80 -12.46
CA ALA A 11 -4.52 -3.21 -13.65
C ALA A 11 -5.12 -4.61 -13.47
N GLY A 12 -6.41 -4.74 -13.76
CA GLY A 12 -7.16 -5.99 -13.78
C GLY A 12 -7.03 -6.73 -15.12
N PRO A 13 -7.27 -8.06 -15.13
CA PRO A 13 -7.22 -8.85 -16.36
C PRO A 13 -8.37 -8.56 -17.34
N ASP A 14 -9.43 -7.91 -16.87
CA ASP A 14 -10.61 -7.47 -17.63
C ASP A 14 -10.42 -6.11 -18.31
N GLY A 15 -9.22 -5.52 -18.22
CA GLY A 15 -8.90 -4.21 -18.79
C GLY A 15 -9.21 -3.04 -17.86
N THR A 16 -9.67 -3.28 -16.63
CA THR A 16 -9.80 -2.24 -15.62
C THR A 16 -8.43 -1.74 -15.17
N ALA A 17 -8.35 -0.45 -14.81
CA ALA A 17 -7.15 0.15 -14.27
C ALA A 17 -7.50 1.19 -13.20
N SER A 18 -6.66 1.27 -12.17
CA SER A 18 -6.74 2.24 -11.10
C SER A 18 -5.36 2.84 -10.84
N LEU A 19 -5.34 4.11 -10.45
CA LEU A 19 -4.12 4.85 -10.14
C LEU A 19 -4.14 5.27 -8.68
N HIS A 20 -3.10 4.89 -7.94
CA HIS A 20 -2.84 5.38 -6.60
C HIS A 20 -1.69 6.38 -6.64
N ALA A 21 -2.01 7.68 -6.56
CA ALA A 21 -1.03 8.76 -6.57
C ALA A 21 -0.58 9.14 -5.16
N ALA A 22 0.69 8.90 -4.83
CA ALA A 22 1.35 9.41 -3.63
C ALA A 22 2.04 10.74 -3.96
N ALA A 23 1.23 11.73 -4.36
CA ALA A 23 1.69 13.03 -4.82
C ALA A 23 1.15 14.17 -3.93
N TYR A 24 1.69 15.38 -4.12
CA TYR A 24 1.29 16.59 -3.39
C TYR A 24 1.36 16.39 -1.87
N GLY A 25 0.28 16.67 -1.14
CA GLY A 25 0.21 16.52 0.32
C GLY A 25 0.30 15.07 0.84
N ARG A 26 0.30 14.07 -0.05
CA ARG A 26 0.50 12.65 0.27
C ARG A 26 1.86 12.11 -0.18
N ALA A 27 2.76 12.97 -0.64
CA ALA A 27 4.07 12.55 -1.10
C ALA A 27 4.90 11.94 0.04
N VAL A 28 5.47 10.76 -0.23
CA VAL A 28 6.31 9.99 0.71
C VAL A 28 7.60 9.54 0.01
N PRO A 29 8.51 10.47 -0.36
CA PRO A 29 9.73 10.12 -1.09
C PRO A 29 10.61 9.11 -0.35
N TRP A 30 10.53 9.07 0.98
CA TRP A 30 11.21 8.11 1.84
C TRP A 30 10.70 6.67 1.72
N LEU A 31 9.54 6.44 1.07
CA LEU A 31 9.03 5.09 0.77
C LEU A 31 9.84 4.38 -0.32
N ALA A 32 10.73 5.10 -1.02
CA ALA A 32 11.70 4.54 -1.97
C ALA A 32 12.87 3.84 -1.26
N THR A 33 12.57 3.00 -0.26
CA THR A 33 13.55 2.18 0.47
C THR A 33 13.54 0.73 0.01
N ALA A 34 14.67 0.03 0.18
CA ALA A 34 14.76 -1.39 -0.10
C ALA A 34 13.84 -2.18 0.83
N GLY A 35 13.22 -3.26 0.36
CA GLY A 35 12.28 -4.08 1.14
C GLY A 35 10.84 -3.56 1.19
N ALA A 36 10.58 -2.28 0.90
CA ALA A 36 9.21 -1.75 0.88
C ALA A 36 8.30 -2.48 -0.12
N GLY A 37 8.86 -2.96 -1.23
CA GLY A 37 8.12 -3.78 -2.19
C GLY A 37 7.66 -5.13 -1.62
N ASP A 38 8.49 -5.75 -0.77
CA ASP A 38 8.18 -7.02 -0.12
C ASP A 38 7.08 -6.83 0.94
N VAL A 39 7.13 -5.72 1.67
CA VAL A 39 6.06 -5.31 2.58
C VAL A 39 4.75 -5.12 1.82
N LEU A 40 4.75 -4.38 0.71
CA LEU A 40 3.57 -4.21 -0.13
C LEU A 40 3.00 -5.55 -0.62
N ALA A 41 3.86 -6.46 -1.08
CA ALA A 41 3.42 -7.79 -1.51
C ALA A 41 2.79 -8.58 -0.34
N GLY A 42 3.39 -8.52 0.86
CA GLY A 42 2.85 -9.11 2.07
C GLY A 42 1.49 -8.54 2.48
N LEU A 43 1.28 -7.23 2.32
CA LEU A 43 -0.02 -6.60 2.56
C LEU A 43 -1.10 -7.12 1.62
N ILE A 44 -0.80 -7.25 0.33
CA ILE A 44 -1.73 -7.76 -0.68
C ILE A 44 -2.11 -9.19 -0.33
N ALA A 45 -1.12 -10.04 -0.05
CA ALA A 45 -1.35 -11.43 0.33
C ALA A 45 -2.15 -11.54 1.63
N GLY A 46 -1.81 -10.75 2.66
CA GLY A 46 -2.48 -10.76 3.96
C GLY A 46 -3.93 -10.30 3.89
N LEU A 47 -4.24 -9.26 3.11
CA LEU A 47 -5.62 -8.81 2.90
C LEU A 47 -6.43 -9.80 2.06
N ALA A 48 -5.82 -10.45 1.07
CA ALA A 48 -6.49 -11.45 0.24
C ALA A 48 -6.68 -12.81 0.95
N ALA A 49 -5.87 -13.10 1.99
CA ALA A 49 -5.86 -14.42 2.63
C ALA A 49 -7.21 -14.87 3.24
N PRO A 50 -8.00 -14.02 3.92
CA PRO A 50 -9.26 -14.46 4.53
C PRO A 50 -10.37 -14.78 3.52
N ALA A 51 -10.23 -14.39 2.25
CA ALA A 51 -11.33 -14.41 1.29
C ALA A 51 -10.98 -15.20 0.03
N ALA A 52 -11.55 -16.41 -0.07
CA ALA A 52 -11.51 -17.22 -1.30
C ALA A 52 -12.19 -16.53 -2.52
N SER A 53 -12.91 -15.43 -2.28
CA SER A 53 -13.60 -14.61 -3.28
C SER A 53 -13.22 -13.13 -3.24
N ALA A 54 -12.12 -12.75 -2.58
CA ALA A 54 -11.70 -11.34 -2.57
C ALA A 54 -11.36 -10.88 -3.99
N ASP A 55 -11.87 -9.70 -4.36
CA ASP A 55 -11.43 -9.04 -5.57
C ASP A 55 -9.96 -8.61 -5.38
N LEU A 56 -9.04 -9.30 -6.06
CA LEU A 56 -7.61 -9.02 -6.00
C LEU A 56 -7.27 -7.60 -6.45
N HIS A 57 -8.08 -7.00 -7.33
CA HIS A 57 -7.90 -5.61 -7.74
C HIS A 57 -8.15 -4.67 -6.58
N GLU A 58 -9.23 -4.88 -5.82
CA GLU A 58 -9.55 -4.10 -4.63
C GLU A 58 -8.52 -4.31 -3.52
N MET A 59 -8.08 -5.55 -3.29
CA MET A 59 -7.05 -5.84 -2.28
C MET A 59 -5.73 -5.15 -2.64
N ALA A 60 -5.33 -5.20 -3.92
CA ALA A 60 -4.13 -4.50 -4.38
C ALA A 60 -4.23 -2.97 -4.22
N ALA A 61 -5.40 -2.39 -4.54
CA ALA A 61 -5.65 -0.97 -4.37
C ALA A 61 -5.63 -0.55 -2.88
N ALA A 62 -6.27 -1.33 -2.01
CA ALA A 62 -6.27 -1.11 -0.57
C ALA A 62 -4.86 -1.22 0.03
N SER A 63 -4.09 -2.24 -0.35
CA SER A 63 -2.70 -2.39 0.10
C SER A 63 -1.82 -1.23 -0.37
N ALA A 64 -1.96 -0.76 -1.61
CA ALA A 64 -1.22 0.40 -2.10
C ALA A 64 -1.52 1.66 -1.27
N TRP A 65 -2.78 1.85 -0.88
CA TRP A 65 -3.19 2.95 0.00
C TRP A 65 -2.60 2.81 1.41
N LEU A 66 -2.72 1.64 2.03
CA LEU A 66 -2.18 1.38 3.38
C LEU A 66 -0.67 1.54 3.42
N HIS A 67 0.03 1.08 2.38
CA HIS A 67 1.48 1.20 2.26
C HIS A 67 1.95 2.66 2.25
N VAL A 68 1.21 3.55 1.57
CA VAL A 68 1.48 4.99 1.58
C VAL A 68 1.13 5.62 2.92
N GLU A 69 -0.02 5.29 3.52
CA GLU A 69 -0.38 5.88 4.82
C GLU A 69 0.54 5.43 5.95
N ALA A 70 0.98 4.15 5.97
CA ALA A 70 2.00 3.67 6.88
C ALA A 70 3.31 4.45 6.72
N ALA A 71 3.71 4.74 5.48
CA ALA A 71 4.88 5.57 5.21
C ALA A 71 4.70 7.02 5.69
N ARG A 72 3.49 7.58 5.60
CA ARG A 72 3.20 8.94 6.09
C ARG A 72 3.28 9.01 7.62
N GLU A 73 2.78 7.99 8.30
CA GLU A 73 2.85 7.88 9.76
C GLU A 73 4.31 7.72 10.23
N ALA A 74 5.10 6.89 9.56
CA ALA A 74 6.52 6.69 9.90
C ALA A 74 7.39 7.94 9.63
N GLY A 75 7.17 8.60 8.49
CA GLY A 75 7.88 9.82 8.13
C GLY A 75 9.29 9.62 7.57
N PRO A 76 10.07 10.72 7.41
CA PRO A 76 11.41 10.68 6.84
C PRO A 76 12.38 9.80 7.62
N GLY A 77 13.14 8.97 6.90
CA GLY A 77 14.14 8.07 7.48
C GLY A 77 13.64 6.64 7.71
N LEU A 78 12.39 6.33 7.32
CA LEU A 78 11.85 4.99 7.49
C LEU A 78 12.67 3.91 6.77
N ILE A 79 12.74 2.74 7.40
CA ILE A 79 13.12 1.46 6.79
C ILE A 79 11.88 0.62 6.53
N ALA A 80 12.00 -0.44 5.73
CA ALA A 80 10.85 -1.23 5.32
C ALA A 80 10.12 -1.86 6.53
N GLU A 81 10.88 -2.28 7.53
CA GLU A 81 10.39 -2.91 8.76
C GLU A 81 9.53 -1.97 9.61
N ASP A 82 9.65 -0.65 9.44
CA ASP A 82 8.81 0.32 10.15
C ASP A 82 7.37 0.33 9.62
N LEU A 83 7.16 -0.04 8.35
CA LEU A 83 5.86 0.08 7.68
C LEU A 83 4.78 -0.80 8.33
N PRO A 84 5.00 -2.11 8.61
CA PRO A 84 4.01 -2.92 9.31
C PRO A 84 3.70 -2.40 10.73
N GLU A 85 4.68 -1.80 11.41
CA GLU A 85 4.50 -1.28 12.77
C GLU A 85 3.54 -0.08 12.82
N GLN A 86 3.39 0.66 11.71
CA GLN A 86 2.46 1.79 11.63
C GLN A 86 1.02 1.38 11.30
N LEU A 87 0.78 0.18 10.77
CA LEU A 87 -0.57 -0.25 10.37
C LEU A 87 -1.61 -0.19 11.49
N PRO A 88 -1.30 -0.56 12.76
CA PRO A 88 -2.25 -0.39 13.85
C PRO A 88 -2.68 1.07 14.06
N ALA A 89 -1.79 2.05 13.86
CA ALA A 89 -2.14 3.47 13.95
C ALA A 89 -3.07 3.88 12.80
N VAL A 90 -2.73 3.48 11.57
CA VAL A 90 -3.56 3.72 10.38
C VAL A 90 -4.96 3.11 10.54
N PHE A 91 -5.06 1.87 11.02
CA PHE A 91 -6.36 1.22 11.25
C PHE A 91 -7.18 1.90 12.33
N ARG A 92 -6.55 2.37 13.41
CA ARG A 92 -7.25 3.16 14.45
C ARG A 92 -7.81 4.46 13.88
N ALA A 93 -7.08 5.14 13.01
CA ALA A 93 -7.55 6.36 12.36
C ALA A 93 -8.74 6.12 11.40
N LEU A 94 -8.79 4.95 10.76
CA LEU A 94 -9.92 4.54 9.90
C LEU A 94 -11.16 4.12 10.67
N ALA A 95 -10.98 3.52 11.85
CA ALA A 95 -12.07 2.98 12.67
C ALA A 95 -12.78 4.04 13.54
N GLY A 96 -12.56 5.33 13.25
CA GLY A 96 -13.13 6.47 13.97
C GLY A 96 -14.65 6.39 14.17
#